data_AF-A0A1I7XCA9-F1
#
_entry.id   AF-A0A1I7XCA9-F1
#
_cell.length_a   1.000
_cell.length_b   1.000
_cell.length_c   1.000
_cell.angle_alpha   90.00
_cell.angle_beta   90.00
_cell.angle_gamma   90.00
#
_symmetry.space_group_name_H-M   'P 1'
#
loop_
_entity.id
_entity.type
_entity.pdbx_description
1 polymer ?
#
loop_
_entity_poly.entity_id
_entity_poly.type
_entity_poly.pdbx_seq_one_letter_code
_entity_poly.pdbx_strand_id
1 'polypeptide(L)'
;MYTGTAVKLYEFLTMRGCEEVSTLLMEFVNIVISRYLTMPHHMNEMSRTWVQSREILRIVCSSPSDPDILLTLLATILDIKLKFVQTWTGDRVDRNMLFVCYALDQMDDFVRRVNQRVQQNQRREIFALSY
;
A
#
# COMPACT_ATOMS: atom_id res chain seq x y z
N MET A 1 -15.41 -11.77 4.19
CA MET A 1 -15.78 -12.61 3.04
C MET A 1 -15.72 -11.86 1.70
N TYR A 2 -16.05 -10.55 1.64
CA TYR A 2 -15.95 -9.75 0.41
C TYR A 2 -14.52 -9.43 -0.07
N THR A 3 -13.55 -9.32 0.85
CA THR A 3 -12.15 -9.01 0.55
C THR A 3 -11.47 -10.08 -0.31
N GLY A 4 -11.77 -11.35 -0.09
CA GLY A 4 -11.25 -12.46 -0.90
C GLY A 4 -11.77 -12.45 -2.34
N THR A 5 -13.02 -12.00 -2.56
CA THR A 5 -13.61 -11.89 -3.90
C THR A 5 -13.01 -10.73 -4.69
N ALA A 6 -12.74 -9.60 -4.03
CA ALA A 6 -12.08 -8.44 -4.65
C ALA A 6 -10.65 -8.76 -5.11
N VAL A 7 -9.90 -9.51 -4.29
CA VAL A 7 -8.55 -10.01 -4.65
C VAL A 7 -8.60 -10.91 -5.88
N LYS A 8 -9.55 -11.87 -5.91
CA LYS A 8 -9.70 -12.78 -7.05
C LYS A 8 -10.11 -12.05 -8.34
N LEU A 9 -10.96 -11.04 -8.23
CA LEU A 9 -11.36 -10.23 -9.38
C LEU A 9 -10.18 -9.41 -9.92
N TYR A 10 -9.39 -8.82 -9.03
CA TYR A 10 -8.17 -8.11 -9.39
C TYR A 10 -7.15 -9.02 -10.10
N GLU A 11 -6.88 -10.20 -9.52
CA GLU A 11 -5.99 -11.19 -10.13
C GLU A 11 -6.50 -11.64 -11.51
N PHE A 12 -7.81 -11.88 -11.62
CA PHE A 12 -8.45 -12.25 -12.89
C PHE A 12 -8.28 -11.17 -13.96
N LEU A 13 -8.56 -9.90 -13.63
CA LEU A 13 -8.43 -8.80 -14.59
C LEU A 13 -6.98 -8.53 -14.99
N THR A 14 -6.05 -8.68 -14.05
CA THR A 14 -4.61 -8.58 -14.32
C THR A 14 -4.15 -9.68 -15.28
N MET A 15 -4.55 -10.94 -15.06
CA MET A 15 -4.24 -12.06 -15.97
C MET A 15 -4.81 -11.88 -17.37
N ARG A 16 -5.85 -11.06 -17.54
CA ARG A 16 -6.46 -10.77 -18.85
C ARG A 16 -5.76 -9.63 -19.60
N GLY A 17 -4.70 -9.05 -19.03
CA GLY A 17 -3.92 -7.98 -19.65
C GLY A 17 -4.58 -6.60 -19.58
N CYS A 18 -5.50 -6.37 -18.63
CA CYS A 18 -6.10 -5.07 -18.43
C CYS A 18 -5.15 -4.15 -17.64
N GLU A 19 -4.18 -3.54 -18.33
CA GLU A 19 -3.18 -2.63 -17.74
C GLU A 19 -3.80 -1.44 -16.97
N GLU A 20 -5.01 -1.04 -17.33
CA GLU A 20 -5.78 -0.01 -16.62
C GLU A 20 -6.02 -0.35 -15.15
N VAL A 21 -6.10 -1.64 -14.82
CA VAL A 21 -6.36 -2.12 -13.46
C VAL A 21 -5.16 -1.90 -12.55
N SER A 22 -3.94 -2.02 -13.06
CA SER A 22 -2.74 -1.71 -12.27
C SER A 22 -2.64 -0.20 -12.03
N THR A 23 -2.95 0.61 -13.04
CA THR A 23 -2.99 2.08 -12.92
C THR A 23 -4.01 2.54 -11.88
N LEU A 24 -5.25 2.05 -11.97
CA LEU A 24 -6.32 2.35 -11.01
C LEU A 24 -5.97 1.90 -9.59
N LEU A 25 -5.21 0.80 -9.43
CA LEU A 25 -4.73 0.36 -8.12
C LEU A 25 -3.75 1.36 -7.52
N MET A 26 -2.79 1.86 -8.31
CA MET A 26 -1.83 2.86 -7.85
C MET A 26 -2.53 4.16 -7.47
N GLU A 27 -3.48 4.61 -8.30
CA GLU A 27 -4.30 5.79 -8.00
C GLU A 27 -5.09 5.61 -6.71
N PHE A 28 -5.73 4.46 -6.52
CA PHE A 28 -6.46 4.15 -5.30
C PHE A 28 -5.56 4.26 -4.06
N VAL A 29 -4.38 3.61 -4.09
CA VAL A 29 -3.42 3.63 -2.97
C VAL A 29 -2.96 5.06 -2.70
N ASN A 30 -2.60 5.80 -3.74
CA ASN A 30 -2.15 7.18 -3.63
C ASN A 30 -3.21 8.09 -3.03
N ILE A 31 -4.45 8.04 -3.53
CA ILE A 31 -5.56 8.86 -3.07
C ILE A 31 -5.90 8.55 -1.62
N VAL A 32 -6.05 7.27 -1.27
CA VAL A 32 -6.48 6.86 0.07
C VAL A 32 -5.42 7.22 1.10
N ILE A 33 -4.15 6.86 0.88
CA ILE A 33 -3.08 7.14 1.84
C ILE A 33 -2.90 8.66 2.00
N SER A 34 -2.77 9.40 0.89
CA SER A 34 -2.57 10.86 0.93
C SER A 34 -3.71 11.58 1.66
N ARG A 35 -4.96 11.11 1.51
CA ARG A 35 -6.11 11.69 2.21
C ARG A 35 -6.02 11.49 3.73
N TYR A 36 -5.57 10.33 4.20
CA TYR A 36 -5.40 10.09 5.64
C TYR A 36 -4.21 10.85 6.21
N LEU A 37 -3.11 10.96 5.46
CA LEU A 37 -1.91 11.69 5.87
C LEU A 37 -2.13 13.20 6.04
N THR A 38 -3.15 13.76 5.38
CA THR A 38 -3.57 15.16 5.53
C THR A 38 -4.59 15.37 6.65
N MET A 39 -5.09 14.29 7.27
CA MET A 39 -6.15 14.34 8.28
C MET A 39 -5.79 13.54 9.55
N PRO A 40 -4.94 14.08 10.45
CA PRO A 40 -4.45 13.38 11.64
C PRO A 40 -5.55 12.79 12.53
N HIS A 41 -6.67 13.50 12.67
CA HIS A 41 -7.81 13.06 13.50
C HIS A 41 -8.57 11.87 12.91
N HIS A 42 -8.38 11.55 11.63
CA HIS A 42 -9.05 10.42 10.99
C HIS A 42 -8.17 9.17 10.93
N MET A 43 -6.84 9.30 11.02
CA MET A 43 -5.89 8.20 10.92
C MET A 43 -5.43 7.75 12.33
N ASN A 44 -6.31 7.03 13.03
CA ASN A 44 -6.04 6.46 14.36
C ASN A 44 -6.88 5.22 14.63
N GLU A 45 -6.50 4.44 15.64
CA GLU A 45 -7.15 3.16 15.96
C GLU A 45 -8.61 3.28 16.44
N MET A 46 -9.06 4.45 16.87
CA MET A 46 -10.45 4.67 17.25
C MET A 46 -11.36 4.95 16.04
N SER A 47 -10.77 5.33 14.90
CA SER A 47 -11.48 5.57 13.65
C SER A 47 -11.73 4.24 12.94
N ARG A 48 -12.97 3.74 13.03
CA ARG A 48 -13.39 2.51 12.32
C ARG A 48 -13.13 2.60 10.81
N THR A 49 -13.35 3.77 10.23
CA THR A 49 -13.12 4.01 8.79
C THR A 49 -11.65 3.82 8.44
N TRP A 50 -10.73 4.37 9.25
CA TRP A 50 -9.30 4.16 9.05
C TRP A 50 -8.90 2.70 9.22
N VAL A 51 -9.37 2.03 10.28
CA VAL A 51 -9.07 0.62 10.51
C VAL A 51 -9.50 -0.23 9.32
N GLN A 52 -10.69 0.02 8.76
CA GLN A 52 -11.17 -0.68 7.56
C GLN A 52 -10.36 -0.34 6.31
N SER A 53 -10.08 0.95 6.06
CA SER A 53 -9.24 1.39 4.93
C SER A 53 -7.84 0.78 5.01
N ARG A 54 -7.25 0.72 6.21
CA ARG A 54 -5.95 0.09 6.45
C ARG A 54 -5.95 -1.38 6.08
N GLU A 55 -6.95 -2.15 6.50
CA GLU A 55 -7.01 -3.57 6.13
C GLU A 55 -7.16 -3.77 4.63
N ILE A 56 -7.92 -2.91 3.94
CA ILE A 56 -8.01 -2.92 2.48
C ILE A 56 -6.64 -2.61 1.84
N LEU A 57 -5.93 -1.59 2.32
CA LEU A 57 -4.58 -1.25 1.85
C LEU A 57 -3.59 -2.39 2.09
N ARG A 58 -3.66 -3.07 3.24
CA ARG A 58 -2.83 -4.24 3.54
C ARG A 58 -3.06 -5.38 2.55
N ILE A 59 -4.32 -5.64 2.20
CA ILE A 59 -4.69 -6.65 1.20
C ILE A 59 -4.12 -6.25 -0.16
N VAL A 60 -4.32 -5.00 -0.58
CA VAL A 60 -3.76 -4.47 -1.83
C VAL A 60 -2.23 -4.63 -1.88
N CYS A 61 -1.53 -4.35 -0.78
CA CYS A 61 -0.08 -4.50 -0.70
C CYS A 61 0.42 -5.95 -0.75
N SER A 62 -0.44 -6.93 -0.46
CA SER A 62 -0.07 -8.35 -0.43
C SER A 62 -0.69 -9.19 -1.55
N SER A 63 -1.58 -8.60 -2.36
CA SER A 63 -2.36 -9.33 -3.36
C SER A 63 -1.61 -9.55 -4.69
N PRO A 64 -0.99 -8.53 -5.33
CA PRO A 64 -0.44 -8.68 -6.67
C PRO A 64 0.58 -9.82 -6.78
N SER A 65 0.46 -10.58 -7.87
CA SER A 65 1.41 -11.64 -8.23
C SER A 65 2.41 -11.19 -9.30
N ASP A 66 2.07 -10.13 -10.03
CA ASP A 66 2.91 -9.53 -11.06
C ASP A 66 4.05 -8.69 -10.42
N PRO A 67 5.33 -8.97 -10.75
CA PRO A 67 6.46 -8.22 -10.21
C PRO A 67 6.45 -6.73 -10.55
N ASP A 68 6.07 -6.34 -11.76
CA ASP A 68 6.08 -4.93 -12.21
C ASP A 68 5.04 -4.13 -11.44
N ILE A 69 3.87 -4.72 -11.18
CA ILE A 69 2.84 -4.12 -10.33
C ILE A 69 3.36 -3.97 -8.89
N LEU A 70 4.02 -4.98 -8.33
CA LEU A 70 4.57 -4.90 -6.98
C LEU A 70 5.63 -3.80 -6.85
N LEU A 71 6.52 -3.68 -7.84
CA LEU A 71 7.54 -2.64 -7.87
C LEU A 71 6.93 -1.24 -8.00
N THR A 72 5.92 -1.09 -8.86
CA THR A 72 5.18 0.17 -9.03
C THR A 72 4.45 0.56 -7.74
N LEU A 73 3.84 -0.42 -7.06
CA LEU A 73 3.18 -0.21 -5.78
C LEU A 73 4.17 0.22 -4.69
N LEU A 74 5.32 -0.45 -4.63
CA LEU A 74 6.40 -0.09 -3.71
C LEU A 74 6.88 1.34 -3.95
N ALA A 75 7.16 1.70 -5.21
CA ALA A 75 7.58 3.04 -5.60
C ALA A 75 6.53 4.11 -5.22
N THR A 76 5.25 3.81 -5.46
CA THR A 76 4.13 4.70 -5.10
C THR A 76 4.08 4.97 -3.60
N ILE A 77 4.18 3.92 -2.77
CA ILE A 77 4.15 4.07 -1.30
C ILE A 77 5.38 4.87 -0.81
N LEU A 78 6.56 4.61 -1.37
CA LEU A 78 7.79 5.31 -1.01
C LEU A 78 7.73 6.80 -1.41
N ASP A 79 7.18 7.13 -2.57
CA ASP A 79 6.97 8.52 -3.00
C ASP A 79 6.02 9.28 -2.07
N ILE A 80 4.89 8.66 -1.68
CA ILE A 80 3.97 9.23 -0.69
C ILE A 80 4.66 9.45 0.66
N LYS A 81 5.43 8.46 1.13
CA LYS A 81 6.21 8.55 2.37
C LYS A 81 7.19 9.72 2.31
N LEU A 82 7.92 9.87 1.21
CA LEU A 82 8.88 10.94 1.02
C LEU A 82 8.19 12.31 1.05
N LYS A 83 7.10 12.48 0.29
CA LYS A 83 6.30 13.73 0.27
C LYS A 83 5.76 14.09 1.65
N PHE A 84 5.28 13.09 2.40
CA PHE A 84 4.81 13.28 3.77
C PHE A 84 5.93 13.78 4.67
N VAL A 85 7.09 13.11 4.66
CA VAL A 85 8.25 13.52 5.47
C VAL A 85 8.66 14.94 5.10
N GLN A 86 8.82 15.27 3.82
CA GLN A 86 9.18 16.63 3.38
C GLN A 86 8.20 17.69 3.87
N THR A 87 6.89 17.40 3.81
CA THR A 87 5.84 18.32 4.26
C THR A 87 5.89 18.53 5.78
N TRP A 88 6.14 17.47 6.54
CA TRP A 88 6.13 17.49 8.00
C TRP A 88 7.48 17.82 8.63
N THR A 89 8.58 17.78 7.88
CA THR A 89 9.91 18.26 8.31
C THR A 89 10.15 19.74 7.97
N GLY A 90 9.26 20.39 7.21
CA GLY A 90 9.23 21.84 7.05
C GLY A 90 8.90 22.56 8.36
N ASP A 91 9.63 23.62 8.69
CA ASP A 91 9.68 24.29 9.99
C ASP A 91 8.27 24.55 10.56
N ARG A 92 7.87 23.78 11.57
CA ARG A 92 6.53 23.83 12.18
C ARG A 92 6.70 23.61 13.67
N VAL A 93 6.46 24.66 14.44
CA VAL A 93 6.61 24.69 15.91
C VAL A 93 5.62 23.75 16.61
N ASP A 94 4.49 23.40 15.96
CA ASP A 94 3.42 22.56 16.51
C ASP A 94 3.28 21.19 15.82
N ARG A 95 4.40 20.50 15.56
CA ARG A 95 4.34 19.15 14.96
C ARG A 95 3.76 18.14 15.95
N ASN A 96 2.64 17.51 15.56
CA ASN A 96 2.14 16.32 16.23
C ASN A 96 3.05 15.12 15.93
N MET A 97 4.12 14.98 16.72
CA MET A 97 5.12 13.91 16.52
C MET A 97 4.53 12.51 16.68
N LEU A 98 3.52 12.34 17.54
CA LEU A 98 2.83 11.05 17.70
C LEU A 98 2.13 10.64 16.41
N PHE A 99 1.44 11.58 15.76
CA PHE A 99 0.83 11.33 14.45
C PHE A 99 1.88 11.02 13.39
N VAL A 100 2.99 11.78 13.34
CA VAL A 100 4.06 11.55 12.37
C VAL A 100 4.67 10.15 12.52
N CYS A 101 5.03 9.75 13.74
CA CYS A 101 5.55 8.41 14.02
C CYS A 101 4.54 7.33 13.63
N TYR A 102 3.28 7.48 14.05
CA TYR A 102 2.22 6.53 13.71
C TYR A 102 2.06 6.40 12.19
N ALA A 103 1.99 7.52 11.46
CA ALA A 103 1.85 7.52 10.02
C ALA A 103 3.02 6.83 9.30
N LEU A 104 4.25 7.07 9.77
CA LEU A 104 5.45 6.38 9.26
C LEU A 104 5.39 4.88 9.52
N ASP A 105 4.98 4.45 10.71
CA ASP A 105 4.81 3.02 11.04
C ASP A 105 3.78 2.35 10.13
N GLN A 106 2.67 3.03 9.80
CA GLN A 106 1.67 2.48 8.88
C GLN A 106 2.24 2.33 7.46
N MET A 107 2.99 3.33 6.98
CA MET A 107 3.64 3.25 5.66
C MET A 107 4.70 2.16 5.61
N ASP A 108 5.47 1.96 6.69
CA ASP A 108 6.46 0.89 6.79
C ASP A 108 5.84 -0.51 6.84
N ASP A 109 4.66 -0.67 7.45
CA ASP A 109 3.89 -1.91 7.34
C ASP A 109 3.48 -2.21 5.89
N PHE A 110 3.00 -1.20 5.14
CA PHE A 110 2.65 -1.38 3.72
C PHE A 110 3.88 -1.75 2.87
N VAL A 111 5.00 -1.04 3.02
CA VAL A 111 6.28 -1.34 2.33
C VAL A 111 6.73 -2.77 2.65
N ARG A 112 6.70 -3.17 3.92
CA ARG A 112 7.09 -4.52 4.35
C ARG A 112 6.25 -5.60 3.68
N ARG A 113 4.94 -5.37 3.56
CA ARG A 113 4.01 -6.32 2.92
C ARG A 113 4.30 -6.49 1.43
N VAL A 114 4.56 -5.39 0.71
CA VAL A 114 4.94 -5.46 -0.70
C VAL A 114 6.26 -6.23 -0.86
N ASN A 115 7.27 -5.90 -0.06
CA ASN A 115 8.56 -6.60 -0.09
C ASN A 115 8.45 -8.09 0.22
N GLN A 116 7.65 -8.47 1.22
CA GLN A 116 7.38 -9.87 1.53
C GLN A 116 6.74 -10.59 0.35
N ARG A 117 5.82 -9.92 -0.37
CA ARG A 117 5.17 -10.49 -1.55
C ARG A 117 6.12 -10.66 -2.72
N VAL A 118 7.00 -9.69 -2.97
CA VAL A 118 8.10 -9.80 -3.96
C VAL A 118 8.97 -11.03 -3.67
N GLN A 119 9.43 -11.19 -2.44
CA GLN A 119 10.24 -12.34 -2.03
C GLN A 119 9.50 -13.69 -2.15
N GLN A 120 8.18 -13.70 -1.95
CA GLN A 120 7.37 -14.90 -2.15
C GLN A 120 7.27 -15.28 -3.63
N ASN A 121 7.09 -14.30 -4.52
CA ASN A 121 6.99 -14.56 -5.96
C ASN A 121 8.35 -15.01 -6.55
N GLN A 122 9.44 -14.36 -6.17
CA GLN A 122 10.80 -14.78 -6.55
C GLN A 122 11.09 -16.24 -6.16
N ARG A 123 10.74 -16.64 -4.93
CA ARG A 123 10.90 -18.04 -4.49
C ARG A 123 10.07 -18.99 -5.35
N ARG A 124 8.84 -18.65 -5.69
CA ARG A 124 7.97 -19.50 -6.54
C ARG A 124 8.57 -19.72 -7.93
N GLU A 125 9.14 -18.70 -8.55
CA GLU A 125 9.78 -18.82 -9.87
C GLU A 125 11.01 -19.74 -9.81
N ILE A 126 11.86 -19.60 -8.80
CA ILE A 126 13.04 -20.46 -8.61
C ILE A 126 12.62 -21.94 -8.48
N PHE A 127 11.61 -22.24 -7.67
CA PHE A 127 11.12 -23.61 -7.50
C PHE A 127 10.34 -24.14 -8.72
N ALA A 128 9.67 -23.27 -9.49
CA ALA A 128 8.98 -23.66 -10.72
C ALA A 128 9.95 -24.01 -11.86
N LEU A 129 11.15 -23.42 -11.87
CA LEU A 129 12.23 -23.73 -12.82
C LEU A 129 13.03 -24.99 -12.45
N SER A 130 12.73 -25.61 -11.30
CA SER A 130 13.45 -26.78 -10.77
C SER A 130 12.84 -28.14 -11.19
N TYR A 131 11.88 -28.15 -12.12
CA TYR A 131 11.18 -29.34 -12.63
C TYR A 131 11.24 -29.43 -14.15
#